data_AF-A0A3N5XE37-F1
#
_entry.id   AF-A0A3N5XE37-F1
#
_cell.length_a   1.000
_cell.length_b   1.000
_cell.length_c   1.000
_cell.angle_alpha   90.00
_cell.angle_beta   90.00
_cell.angle_gamma   90.00
#
_symmetry.space_group_name_H-M   'P 1'
#
loop_
_entity.id
_entity.type
_entity.pdbx_description
1 polymer ?
#
loop_
_entity_poly.entity_id
_entity_poly.type
_entity_poly.pdbx_seq_one_letter_code
_entity_poly.pdbx_strand_id
1 'polypeptide(L)'
;MIDRIKNTFAIAGLIHEIWHYLAARLLGFEARLYCERVTIICYGDSDWRELAVALAPAVVGWVGFIVVAGILWILQIYTAALFAVVPLTFWQLLLLCSDDYHQTWRQVKG
;
A
#
# COMPACT_ATOMS: atom_id res chain seq x y z
N MET A 1 17.87 -15.74 10.77
CA MET A 1 17.59 -14.28 10.89
C MET A 1 17.19 -13.69 9.54
N ILE A 2 17.93 -13.99 8.46
CA ILE A 2 17.63 -13.55 7.09
C ILE A 2 16.26 -14.07 6.59
N ASP A 3 15.86 -15.29 6.92
CA ASP A 3 14.57 -15.85 6.47
C ASP A 3 13.34 -15.21 7.14
N ARG A 4 13.47 -14.79 8.40
CA ARG A 4 12.41 -14.03 9.10
C ARG A 4 12.19 -12.67 8.47
N ILE A 5 13.29 -12.00 8.12
CA ILE A 5 13.24 -10.68 7.47
C ILE A 5 12.53 -10.82 6.11
N LYS A 6 12.91 -11.81 5.29
CA LYS A 6 12.24 -12.10 4.01
C LYS A 6 10.75 -12.42 4.16
N ASN A 7 10.36 -13.21 5.17
CA ASN A 7 8.95 -13.50 5.43
C ASN A 7 8.16 -12.24 5.83
N THR A 8 8.72 -11.34 6.62
CA THR A 8 8.05 -10.08 6.97
C THR A 8 7.83 -9.21 5.75
N PHE A 9 8.81 -9.16 4.83
CA PHE A 9 8.66 -8.47 3.55
C PHE A 9 7.59 -9.10 2.66
N ALA A 10 7.52 -10.43 2.60
CA ALA A 10 6.49 -11.14 1.84
C ALA A 10 5.09 -10.89 2.38
N ILE A 11 4.91 -10.85 3.71
CA ILE A 11 3.62 -10.55 4.33
C ILE A 11 3.21 -9.09 4.06
N ALA A 12 4.13 -8.14 4.19
CA ALA A 12 3.83 -6.74 3.93
C ALA A 12 3.48 -6.49 2.45
N GLY A 13 4.20 -7.14 1.52
CA GLY A 13 3.87 -7.13 0.09
C GLY A 13 2.50 -7.76 -0.20
N LEU A 14 2.18 -8.90 0.43
CA LEU A 14 0.86 -9.50 0.27
C LEU A 14 -0.27 -8.58 0.78
N ILE A 15 -0.07 -7.90 1.92
CA ILE A 15 -1.06 -6.93 2.44
C ILE A 15 -1.21 -5.75 1.47
N HIS A 16 -0.11 -5.25 0.90
CA HIS A 16 -0.13 -4.18 -0.12
C HIS A 16 -0.98 -4.59 -1.33
N GLU A 17 -0.71 -5.77 -1.88
CA GLU A 17 -1.45 -6.34 -3.01
C GLU A 17 -2.94 -6.57 -2.68
N ILE A 18 -3.27 -7.03 -1.47
CA ILE A 18 -4.67 -7.17 -1.03
C ILE A 18 -5.42 -5.84 -1.11
N TRP A 19 -4.77 -4.72 -0.75
CA TRP A 19 -5.42 -3.41 -0.81
C TRP A 19 -5.67 -2.93 -2.24
N HIS A 20 -4.78 -3.21 -3.18
CA HIS A 20 -5.06 -3.01 -4.60
C HIS A 20 -6.25 -3.85 -5.06
N TYR A 21 -6.27 -5.13 -4.70
CA TYR A 21 -7.37 -6.03 -5.06
C TYR A 21 -8.72 -5.52 -4.52
N LEU A 22 -8.77 -5.14 -3.24
CA LEU A 22 -9.99 -4.63 -2.62
C LEU A 22 -10.45 -3.32 -3.27
N ALA A 23 -9.53 -2.38 -3.51
CA ALA A 23 -9.85 -1.13 -4.18
C ALA A 23 -10.35 -1.36 -5.61
N ALA A 24 -9.72 -2.28 -6.35
CA ALA A 24 -10.12 -2.63 -7.70
C ALA A 24 -11.55 -3.20 -7.74
N ARG A 25 -11.85 -4.13 -6.83
CA ARG A 25 -13.19 -4.74 -6.72
C ARG A 25 -14.26 -3.71 -6.32
N LEU A 26 -13.93 -2.79 -5.42
CA LEU A 26 -14.84 -1.71 -4.99
C LEU A 26 -15.18 -0.74 -6.13
N LEU A 27 -14.23 -0.49 -7.03
CA LEU A 27 -14.40 0.40 -8.18
C LEU A 27 -14.98 -0.30 -9.43
N GLY A 28 -15.32 -1.60 -9.29
CA GLY A 28 -15.99 -2.40 -10.32
C GLY A 28 -15.05 -3.08 -11.31
N PHE A 29 -13.74 -3.11 -11.05
CA PHE A 29 -12.79 -3.83 -11.90
C PHE A 29 -12.82 -5.34 -11.66
N GLU A 30 -12.50 -6.09 -12.72
CA GLU A 30 -12.11 -7.49 -12.58
C GLU A 30 -10.66 -7.53 -12.09
N ALA A 31 -10.46 -8.04 -10.88
CA ALA A 31 -9.14 -8.22 -10.29
C ALA A 31 -8.96 -9.66 -9.84
N ARG A 32 -7.75 -10.19 -10.00
CA ARG A 32 -7.35 -11.50 -9.47
C ARG A 32 -6.08 -11.33 -8.64
N LEU A 33 -6.09 -11.87 -7.43
CA LEU A 33 -4.94 -11.90 -6.53
C LEU A 33 -4.19 -13.23 -6.71
N TYR A 34 -2.92 -13.15 -7.09
CA TYR A 34 -1.98 -14.26 -7.06
C TYR A 34 -1.06 -14.11 -5.85
N CYS A 35 -0.34 -15.17 -5.47
CA CYS A 35 0.43 -15.24 -4.21
C CYS A 35 1.34 -14.04 -3.93
N GLU A 36 1.73 -13.24 -4.93
CA GLU A 36 2.62 -12.08 -4.76
C GLU A 36 2.26 -10.86 -5.64
N ARG A 37 1.16 -10.90 -6.40
CA ARG A 37 0.74 -9.79 -7.29
C ARG A 37 -0.75 -9.79 -7.58
N VAL A 38 -1.33 -8.61 -7.74
CA VAL A 38 -2.65 -8.40 -8.33
C VAL A 38 -2.53 -8.19 -9.83
N THR A 39 -3.39 -8.87 -10.58
CA THR A 39 -3.68 -8.52 -11.98
C THR A 39 -5.02 -7.82 -12.02
N ILE A 40 -5.03 -6.58 -12.49
CA ILE A 40 -6.23 -5.76 -12.67
C ILE A 40 -6.54 -5.73 -14.16
N ILE A 41 -7.77 -6.08 -14.53
CA ILE A 41 -8.26 -6.02 -15.91
C ILE A 41 -9.24 -4.86 -15.98
N CYS A 42 -8.86 -3.82 -16.71
CA CYS A 42 -9.66 -2.64 -16.96
C CYS A 42 -10.29 -2.74 -18.36
N TYR A 43 -11.60 -2.52 -18.44
CA TYR A 43 -12.32 -2.42 -19.70
C TYR A 43 -12.77 -0.96 -19.89
N GLY A 44 -12.03 -0.17 -20.67
CA GLY A 44 -12.32 1.25 -20.95
C GLY A 44 -11.09 2.16 -20.91
N ASP A 45 -11.25 3.42 -21.32
CA ASP A 45 -10.20 4.45 -21.26
C ASP A 45 -9.82 4.78 -19.79
N SER A 46 -8.55 5.11 -19.57
CA SER A 46 -7.91 5.22 -18.25
C SER A 46 -8.57 6.27 -17.34
N ASP A 47 -9.47 5.79 -16.50
CA ASP A 47 -10.19 6.59 -15.53
C ASP A 47 -9.34 6.85 -14.27
N TRP A 48 -9.67 7.94 -13.57
CA TRP A 48 -9.25 8.25 -12.19
C TRP A 48 -9.35 7.06 -11.21
N ARG A 49 -10.15 6.05 -11.55
CA ARG A 49 -10.30 4.79 -10.82
C ARG A 49 -8.99 4.00 -10.79
N GLU A 50 -8.23 3.94 -11.88
CA GLU A 50 -6.93 3.26 -11.90
C GLU A 50 -5.94 3.93 -10.96
N LEU A 51 -5.91 5.26 -10.97
CA LEU A 51 -5.15 6.05 -10.01
C LEU A 51 -5.62 5.76 -8.57
N ALA A 52 -6.92 5.72 -8.31
CA ALA A 52 -7.44 5.41 -6.98
C ALA A 52 -7.04 4.00 -6.51
N VAL A 53 -7.04 3.00 -7.40
CA VAL A 53 -6.55 1.65 -7.09
C VAL A 53 -5.06 1.66 -6.77
N ALA A 54 -4.24 2.36 -7.58
CA ALA A 54 -2.81 2.48 -7.36
C ALA A 54 -2.46 3.18 -6.03
N LEU A 55 -3.24 4.17 -5.62
CA LEU A 55 -3.01 4.92 -4.38
C LEU A 55 -3.52 4.21 -3.12
N ALA A 56 -4.38 3.21 -3.25
CA ALA A 56 -5.09 2.62 -2.11
C ALA A 56 -4.16 2.10 -0.99
N PRO A 57 -3.08 1.35 -1.26
CA PRO A 57 -2.19 0.87 -0.21
C PRO A 57 -1.44 2.00 0.51
N ALA A 58 -1.10 3.06 -0.23
CA ALA A 58 -0.44 4.23 0.35
C ALA A 58 -1.38 4.96 1.32
N VAL A 59 -2.64 5.16 0.94
CA VAL A 59 -3.67 5.78 1.80
C VAL A 59 -3.89 4.94 3.06
N VAL A 60 -4.02 3.62 2.92
CA VAL A 60 -4.20 2.72 4.07
C VAL A 60 -2.99 2.78 5.01
N GLY A 61 -1.78 2.79 4.47
CA GLY A 61 -0.55 2.94 5.26
C GLY A 61 -0.57 4.22 6.10
N TRP A 62 -0.94 5.35 5.51
CA TRP A 62 -1.07 6.63 6.21
C TRP A 62 -2.13 6.61 7.31
N VAL A 63 -3.32 6.06 7.01
CA VAL A 63 -4.41 5.96 7.99
C VAL A 63 -3.99 5.07 9.17
N GLY A 64 -3.41 3.90 8.90
CA GLY A 64 -2.91 2.99 9.93
C GLY A 64 -1.88 3.65 10.84
N PHE A 65 -0.96 4.43 10.25
CA PHE A 65 0.02 5.19 11.02
C PHE A 65 -0.62 6.26 11.91
N ILE A 66 -1.55 7.06 11.39
CA ILE A 66 -2.23 8.10 12.19
C ILE A 66 -2.93 7.46 13.38
N VAL A 67 -3.58 6.31 13.19
CA VAL A 67 -4.24 5.56 14.27
C VAL A 67 -3.23 5.07 15.30
N VAL A 68 -2.14 4.42 14.88
CA VAL A 68 -1.11 3.91 15.80
C VAL A 68 -0.41 5.04 16.55
N ALA A 69 -0.03 6.11 15.85
CA ALA A 69 0.58 7.30 16.46
C ALA A 69 -0.37 7.95 17.47
N GLY A 70 -1.67 8.03 17.15
CA GLY A 70 -2.70 8.53 18.06
C GLY A 70 -2.82 7.67 19.33
N ILE A 71 -2.85 6.34 19.20
CA ILE A 71 -2.89 5.42 20.35
C ILE A 71 -1.64 5.61 21.22
N LEU A 72 -0.45 5.63 20.61
CA LEU A 72 0.82 5.76 21.34
C LEU A 72 0.94 7.13 22.03
N TRP A 73 0.38 8.18 21.43
CA TRP A 73 0.29 9.50 22.03
C TRP A 73 -0.60 9.49 23.29
N ILE A 74 -1.78 8.86 23.22
CA ILE A 74 -2.70 8.72 24.36
C ILE A 74 -2.03 7.92 25.49
N LEU A 75 -1.26 6.89 25.15
CA LEU A 75 -0.51 6.07 26.11
C LEU A 75 0.78 6.73 26.64
N GLN A 76 1.09 7.96 26.20
CA GLN A 76 2.29 8.72 26.57
C GLN A 76 3.62 8.01 26.22
N ILE A 77 3.61 7.12 25.22
CA ILE A 77 4.81 6.39 24.77
C ILE A 77 5.44 7.13 23.58
N TYR A 78 5.92 8.34 23.83
CA TYR A 78 6.40 9.26 22.78
C TYR A 78 7.55 8.70 21.94
N THR A 79 8.44 7.92 22.55
CA THR A 79 9.56 7.27 21.85
C THR A 79 9.04 6.22 20.86
N ALA A 80 8.06 5.40 21.24
CA ALA A 80 7.45 4.44 20.33
C ALA A 80 6.68 5.13 19.18
N ALA A 81 6.04 6.27 19.44
CA ALA A 81 5.36 7.04 18.40
C ALA A 81 6.35 7.57 17.33
N LEU A 82 7.54 8.02 17.76
CA LEU A 82 8.61 8.41 16.83
C LEU A 82 9.17 7.21 16.06
N PHE A 83 9.35 6.06 16.71
CA PHE A 83 9.79 4.84 16.02
C PHE A 83 8.73 4.26 15.08
N ALA A 84 7.44 4.54 15.29
CA ALA A 84 6.36 4.13 14.39
C ALA A 84 6.41 4.83 13.01
N VAL A 85 7.17 5.93 12.88
CA VAL A 85 7.45 6.57 11.59
C VAL A 85 8.31 5.66 10.72
N VAL A 86 9.25 4.90 11.30
CA VAL A 86 10.16 4.04 10.53
C VAL A 86 9.41 2.98 9.71
N PRO A 87 8.47 2.19 10.27
CA PRO A 87 7.62 1.29 9.49
C PRO A 87 6.81 1.99 8.40
N LEU A 88 6.32 3.22 8.63
CA LEU A 88 5.57 3.98 7.63
C LEU A 88 6.48 4.38 6.46
N THR A 89 7.65 4.95 6.75
CA THR A 89 8.64 5.33 5.74
C THR A 89 9.07 4.08 4.95
N PHE A 90 9.17 2.94 5.62
CA PHE A 90 9.44 1.64 5.00
C PHE A 90 8.29 1.15 4.09
N TRP A 91 7.05 1.29 4.54
CA TRP A 91 5.84 0.98 3.76
C TRP A 91 5.75 1.84 2.50
N GLN A 92 6.05 3.14 2.61
CA GLN A 92 5.95 4.09 1.51
C GLN A 92 7.13 4.00 0.53
N LEU A 93 8.37 3.83 1.01
CA LEU A 93 9.58 3.89 0.16
C LEU A 93 10.09 2.52 -0.31
N LEU A 94 9.92 1.45 0.48
CA LEU A 94 10.58 0.16 0.23
C LEU A 94 9.65 -0.95 -0.24
N LEU A 95 8.33 -0.77 -0.19
CA LEU A 95 7.34 -1.80 -0.50
C LEU A 95 6.37 -1.35 -1.60
N LEU A 96 6.89 -1.14 -2.82
CA LEU A 96 6.13 -1.16 -4.08
C LEU A 96 5.30 0.09 -4.41
N CYS A 97 4.89 0.90 -3.42
CA CYS A 97 4.17 2.16 -3.67
C CYS A 97 4.91 3.06 -4.67
N SER A 98 6.23 3.26 -4.51
CA SER A 98 7.02 4.12 -5.40
C SER A 98 7.01 3.67 -6.87
N ASP A 99 7.04 2.36 -7.11
CA ASP A 99 6.99 1.81 -8.47
C ASP A 99 5.59 1.96 -9.07
N ASP A 100 4.54 1.74 -8.28
CA ASP A 100 3.15 1.99 -8.68
C ASP A 100 2.93 3.47 -9.01
N TYR A 101 3.41 4.38 -8.16
CA TYR A 101 3.42 5.83 -8.40
C TYR A 101 4.15 6.19 -9.70
N HIS A 102 5.32 5.61 -9.95
CA HIS A 102 6.09 5.85 -11.16
C HIS A 102 5.41 5.30 -12.43
N GLN A 103 4.68 4.18 -12.33
CA GLN A 103 3.92 3.63 -13.45
C GLN A 103 2.67 4.46 -13.71
N THR A 104 1.89 4.80 -12.69
CA THR A 104 0.72 5.66 -12.83
C THR A 104 1.10 7.06 -13.31
N TRP A 105 2.19 7.64 -12.79
CA TRP A 105 2.70 8.93 -13.27
C TRP A 105 3.06 8.91 -14.76
N ARG A 106 3.68 7.82 -15.24
CA ARG A 106 3.98 7.65 -16.68
C ARG A 106 2.70 7.52 -17.51
N GLN A 107 1.70 6.78 -17.02
CA GLN A 107 0.41 6.64 -17.69
C GLN A 107 -0.37 7.97 -17.75
N VAL A 108 -0.30 8.79 -16.70
CA VAL A 108 -0.98 10.09 -16.65
C VAL A 108 -0.26 11.16 -17.49
N LYS A 109 1.08 11.11 -17.58
CA LYS A 109 1.85 12.12 -18.32
C LYS A 109 1.80 11.97 -19.84
N GLY A 110 1.67 10.75 -20.38
CA GLY A 110 1.76 10.48 -21.82
C GLY A 110 3.18 10.63 -22.36
#